data_AF-A0A1A2IZE7-F1
#
_entry.id   AF-A0A1A2IZE7-F1
#
_cell.length_a   1.000
_cell.length_b   1.000
_cell.length_c   1.000
_cell.angle_alpha   90.00
_cell.angle_beta   90.00
_cell.angle_gamma   90.00
#
_symmetry.space_group_name_H-M   'P 1'
#
loop_
_entity.id
_entity.type
_entity.pdbx_description
1 polymer ?
#
loop_
_entity_poly.entity_id
_entity_poly.type
_entity_poly.pdbx_seq_one_letter_code
_entity_poly.pdbx_strand_id
1 'polypeptide(L)' 'MTLSGLSNQTIVNAGHGVCQDWANGATLAQTLSDVKSALSLSDHNSGYFIGAATQSYCPQYVSKATQS' A
#
# COMPACT_ATOMS: atom_id res chain seq x y z
N MET A 1 7.00 6.51 -12.23
CA MET A 1 6.65 5.08 -12.34
C MET A 1 5.34 4.95 -13.06
N THR A 2 5.30 4.22 -14.16
CA THR A 2 4.05 3.84 -14.80
C THR A 2 3.74 2.40 -14.39
N LEU A 3 2.63 2.18 -13.69
CA LEU A 3 2.07 0.83 -13.44
C LEU A 3 1.44 0.28 -14.74
N SER A 4 2.09 0.49 -15.88
CA SER A 4 1.56 0.36 -17.25
C SER A 4 1.23 -1.08 -17.67
N GLY A 5 1.49 -2.06 -16.79
CA GLY A 5 1.08 -3.46 -16.98
C GLY A 5 -0.07 -3.90 -16.06
N LEU A 6 -0.51 -3.07 -15.13
CA LEU A 6 -1.59 -3.40 -14.18
C LEU A 6 -2.85 -2.63 -14.54
N SER A 7 -4.01 -3.28 -14.37
CA SER A 7 -5.28 -2.58 -14.54
C SER A 7 -5.45 -1.53 -13.44
N ASN A 8 -6.08 -0.39 -13.76
CA ASN A 8 -6.41 0.64 -12.76
C ASN A 8 -7.17 0.05 -11.57
N GLN A 9 -8.03 -0.93 -11.82
CA GLN A 9 -8.77 -1.65 -10.78
C GLN A 9 -7.82 -2.39 -9.82
N THR A 10 -6.79 -3.06 -10.33
CA THR A 10 -5.78 -3.74 -9.50
C THR A 10 -5.06 -2.76 -8.57
N ILE A 11 -4.69 -1.60 -9.10
CA ILE A 11 -3.98 -0.56 -8.34
C ILE A 11 -4.89 0.01 -7.25
N VAL A 12 -6.14 0.31 -7.58
CA VAL A 12 -7.13 0.81 -6.61
C VAL A 12 -7.42 -0.24 -5.54
N ASN A 13 -7.63 -1.50 -5.92
CA ASN A 13 -7.87 -2.60 -4.98
C ASN A 13 -6.69 -2.80 -4.02
N ALA A 14 -5.44 -2.72 -4.52
CA ALA A 14 -4.26 -2.78 -3.67
C ALA A 14 -4.20 -1.62 -2.67
N GLY A 15 -4.61 -0.42 -3.10
CA GLY A 15 -4.68 0.75 -2.22
C GLY A 15 -5.73 0.60 -1.11
N HIS A 16 -6.88 0.00 -1.42
CA HIS A 16 -7.87 -0.38 -0.41
C HIS A 16 -7.36 -1.51 0.51
N GLY A 17 -6.62 -2.47 -0.04
CA GLY A 17 -5.98 -3.55 0.70
C GLY A 17 -5.07 -3.04 1.82
N VAL A 18 -4.25 -2.02 1.55
CA VAL A 18 -3.42 -1.35 2.56
C VAL A 18 -4.23 -0.90 3.77
N CYS A 19 -5.39 -0.30 3.55
CA CYS A 19 -6.26 0.15 4.63
C CYS A 19 -6.90 -1.01 5.40
N GLN A 20 -7.20 -2.10 4.70
CA GLN A 20 -7.72 -3.32 5.31
C GLN A 20 -6.67 -3.99 6.19
N ASP A 21 -5.42 -4.02 5.74
CA ASP A 21 -4.28 -4.51 6.54
C ASP A 21 -4.12 -3.69 7.83
N TRP A 22 -4.19 -2.36 7.73
CA TRP A 22 -4.15 -1.51 8.92
C TRP A 22 -5.31 -1.74 9.88
N ALA A 23 -6.52 -1.90 9.37
CA ALA A 23 -7.70 -2.19 10.18
C ALA A 23 -7.59 -3.56 10.88
N ASN A 24 -6.95 -4.54 10.23
CA ASN A 24 -6.66 -5.85 10.79
C ASN A 24 -5.47 -5.85 11.76
N GLY A 25 -4.81 -4.70 11.97
CA GLY A 25 -3.66 -4.58 12.87
C GLY A 25 -2.34 -5.08 12.28
N ALA A 26 -2.23 -5.20 10.95
CA ALA A 26 -1.00 -5.58 10.28
C ALA A 26 0.14 -4.58 10.54
N THR A 27 1.37 -5.07 10.46
CA THR A 27 2.57 -4.24 10.53
C THR A 27 2.95 -3.70 9.16
N LEU A 28 3.75 -2.63 9.13
CA LEU A 28 4.24 -2.05 7.87
C LEU A 28 5.01 -3.06 7.02
N ALA A 29 5.79 -3.94 7.64
CA ALA A 29 6.52 -4.98 6.92
C ALA A 29 5.59 -5.98 6.21
N GLN A 30 4.46 -6.35 6.85
CA GLN A 30 3.45 -7.23 6.24
C GLN A 30 2.78 -6.54 5.06
N THR A 31 2.23 -5.33 5.28
CA THR A 31 1.58 -4.55 4.21
C THR A 31 2.54 -4.28 3.04
N LEU A 32 3.82 -4.07 3.31
CA LEU A 32 4.86 -3.87 2.29
C LEU A 32 5.12 -5.15 1.49
N SER A 33 5.18 -6.30 2.14
CA SER A 33 5.28 -7.61 1.48
C SER A 33 4.06 -7.91 0.59
N ASP A 34 2.86 -7.56 1.06
CA ASP A 34 1.60 -7.80 0.35
C ASP A 34 1.47 -6.91 -0.89
N VAL A 35 1.73 -5.60 -0.75
CA VAL A 35 1.74 -4.64 -1.89
C VAL A 35 2.82 -5.02 -2.90
N LYS A 36 4.01 -5.38 -2.42
CA LYS A 36 5.11 -5.82 -3.27
C LYS A 36 4.73 -7.04 -4.10
N SER A 37 4.10 -8.04 -3.48
CA SER A 37 3.64 -9.24 -4.19
C SER A 37 2.48 -8.94 -5.15
N ALA A 38 1.51 -8.12 -4.74
CA ALA A 38 0.32 -7.80 -5.53
C ALA A 38 0.64 -6.96 -6.78
N LEU A 39 1.57 -6.02 -6.66
CA LEU A 39 1.91 -5.06 -7.71
C LEU A 39 3.29 -5.31 -8.35
N SER A 40 4.01 -6.34 -7.90
CA SER A 40 5.39 -6.65 -8.33
C SER A 40 6.33 -5.42 -8.26
N LEU A 41 6.23 -4.66 -7.17
CA LEU A 41 6.99 -3.43 -6.95
C LEU A 41 8.29 -3.69 -6.17
N SER A 42 9.26 -2.80 -6.28
CA SER A 42 10.39 -2.78 -5.34
C SER A 42 9.95 -2.28 -3.96
N ASP A 43 10.74 -2.54 -2.92
CA ASP A 43 10.40 -2.15 -1.54
C ASP A 43 10.20 -0.63 -1.40
N HIS A 44 11.07 0.16 -2.03
CA HIS A 44 10.95 1.63 -2.06
C HIS A 44 9.62 2.09 -2.66
N ASN A 45 9.25 1.52 -3.80
CA ASN A 45 8.05 1.90 -4.53
C ASN A 45 6.77 1.41 -3.82
N SER A 46 6.86 0.26 -3.16
CA SER A 46 5.79 -0.29 -2.31
C SER A 46 5.56 0.62 -1.10
N GLY A 47 6.62 1.06 -0.43
CA GLY A 47 6.52 2.02 0.68
C GLY A 47 5.89 3.35 0.26
N TYR A 48 6.29 3.89 -0.90
CA TYR A 48 5.68 5.11 -1.45
C TYR A 48 4.18 4.90 -1.77
N PHE A 49 3.84 3.78 -2.40
CA PHE A 49 2.45 3.42 -2.70
C PHE A 49 1.62 3.29 -1.42
N ILE A 50 2.14 2.62 -0.40
CA ILE A 50 1.48 2.45 0.91
C ILE A 50 1.21 3.81 1.55
N GLY A 51 2.20 4.71 1.56
CA GLY A 51 2.02 6.07 2.08
C GLY A 51 0.92 6.82 1.35
N ALA A 52 0.95 6.83 0.02
CA ALA A 52 -0.04 7.51 -0.81
C ALA A 52 -1.45 6.90 -0.66
N ALA A 53 -1.56 5.56 -0.66
CA ALA A 53 -2.81 4.84 -0.47
C ALA A 53 -3.39 5.09 0.93
N THR A 54 -2.55 5.05 1.97
CA THR A 54 -2.96 5.33 3.34
C THR A 54 -3.49 6.74 3.47
N GLN A 55 -2.77 7.74 2.94
CA GLN A 55 -3.21 9.13 2.97
C GLN A 55 -4.53 9.36 2.20
N SER A 56 -4.77 8.61 1.12
CA SER A 56 -5.95 8.78 0.27
C SER A 56 -7.19 8.04 0.78
N TYR A 57 -7.03 6.81 1.26
CA TYR A 57 -8.14 5.91 1.58
C TYR A 57 -8.36 5.71 3.08
N CYS A 58 -7.33 5.87 3.92
CA CYS A 58 -7.42 5.68 5.36
C CYS A 58 -6.47 6.62 6.13
N PRO A 59 -6.73 7.94 6.09
CA PRO A 59 -5.84 8.94 6.67
C PRO A 59 -5.61 8.76 8.18
N GLN A 60 -6.51 8.08 8.89
CA GLN A 60 -6.35 7.74 10.31
C GLN A 60 -5.14 6.83 10.60
N TYR A 61 -4.62 6.11 9.59
CA TYR A 61 -3.47 5.22 9.72
C TYR A 61 -2.18 5.80 9.15
N VAL A 62 -2.15 7.08 8.76
CA VAL A 62 -0.94 7.73 8.21
C VAL A 62 0.25 7.57 9.15
N SER A 63 0.04 7.64 10.47
CA SER A 63 1.07 7.42 11.48
C SER A 63 1.73 6.03 11.39
N LYS A 64 1.03 5.00 10.89
CA LYS A 64 1.60 3.66 10.65
C LYS A 64 2.42 3.61 9.36
N ALA A 65 2.00 4.35 8.34
CA ALA A 65 2.72 4.43 7.07
C ALA A 65 4.01 5.28 7.17
N THR A 66 4.05 6.26 8.09
CA THR A 66 5.22 7.13 8.32
C THR A 66 6.16 6.65 9.41
N GLN A 67 5.95 5.47 10.00
CA GLN A 67 6.81 4.86 11.02
C GLN A 67 8.12 4.27 10.44
N SER A 68 8.61 4.84 9.32
CA SER A 68 9.79 4.42 8.58
C SER A 68 11.10 4.70 9.31
#